data_AF-A0A935ZRQ2-F1
#
_entry.id   AF-A0A935ZRQ2-F1
#
_cell.length_a   1.000
_cell.length_b   1.000
_cell.length_c   1.000
_cell.angle_alpha   90.00
_cell.angle_beta   90.00
_cell.angle_gamma   90.00
#
_symmetry.space_group_name_H-M   'P 1'
#
loop_
_entity.id
_entity.type
_entity.pdbx_description
1 polymer ?
#
loop_
_entity_poly.entity_id
_entity_poly.type
_entity_poly.pdbx_seq_one_letter_code
_entity_poly.pdbx_strand_id
1 'polypeptide(L)'
;MMRVDVQDPWGLVVLASFVLAGFALLWWMIAAMLRTTGRGAFSLLGFAAFVYLAGGIAGTAARVMATPPPAPEPTPPGPVKVLQAEVPTDPDRPTPPASDATAGAPSSAKGPELAPLPSVDLPAPTRSGRAALAFVDDISHDPRKCGDAEQVAVAARELPGAASEVAPARLEKAAFKLEQCRRKLIWARAYTVRRDRVAAREAFAEAVRKRLGDQGIAVLVTLRGAAKERIRMGGEKLDEARARGLLDGGLRDELIAAGFADVTLANLQGSVHESLEVPSDQALAERELQRYGLGSAITGR
;
A
#
# COMPACT_ATOMS: atom_id res chain seq x y z
N MET A 1 -31.45 30.52 18.79
CA MET A 1 -32.02 29.58 19.78
C MET A 1 -32.94 28.62 19.06
N MET A 2 -32.44 27.42 18.74
CA MET A 2 -33.27 26.35 18.18
C MET A 2 -34.10 25.75 19.32
N ARG A 3 -35.43 25.80 19.21
CA ARG A 3 -36.33 24.96 20.01
C ARG A 3 -36.30 23.57 19.40
N VAL A 4 -35.77 22.61 20.13
CA VAL A 4 -35.92 21.19 19.82
C VAL A 4 -37.31 20.80 20.28
N ASP A 5 -38.17 20.37 19.36
CA ASP A 5 -39.50 19.82 19.69
C ASP A 5 -39.31 18.49 20.43
N VAL A 6 -39.81 18.43 21.67
CA VAL A 6 -39.55 17.36 22.66
C VAL A 6 -40.41 16.10 22.41
N GLN A 7 -40.99 15.94 21.22
CA GLN A 7 -41.91 14.82 20.91
C GLN A 7 -41.38 13.79 19.92
N ASP A 8 -40.15 13.90 19.42
CA ASP A 8 -39.55 12.84 18.61
C ASP A 8 -38.74 11.85 19.47
N PRO A 9 -39.25 10.62 19.72
CA PRO A 9 -38.53 9.62 20.51
C PRO A 9 -37.21 9.21 19.85
N TRP A 10 -37.09 9.31 18.53
CA TRP A 10 -35.84 9.05 17.82
C TRP A 10 -34.82 10.16 18.06
N GLY A 11 -35.26 11.41 18.10
CA GLY A 11 -34.43 12.55 18.44
C GLY A 11 -33.76 12.41 19.82
N LEU A 12 -34.51 11.94 20.82
CA LEU A 12 -33.99 11.70 22.17
C LEU A 12 -33.00 10.52 22.23
N VAL A 13 -33.25 9.43 21.49
CA VAL A 13 -32.32 8.29 21.42
C VAL A 13 -31.00 8.68 20.75
N VAL A 14 -31.07 9.49 19.69
CA VAL A 14 -29.89 10.01 19.01
C VAL A 14 -29.10 10.94 19.94
N LEU A 15 -29.78 11.85 20.64
CA LEU A 15 -29.14 12.77 21.61
C LEU A 15 -28.49 12.01 22.76
N ALA A 16 -29.17 11.01 23.34
CA ALA A 16 -28.62 10.17 24.40
C ALA A 16 -27.40 9.37 23.94
N SER A 17 -27.42 8.86 22.70
CA SER A 17 -26.30 8.15 22.10
C SER A 17 -25.08 9.07 21.89
N PHE A 18 -25.30 10.31 21.46
CA PHE A 18 -24.23 11.31 21.36
C PHE A 18 -23.63 11.68 22.71
N VAL A 19 -24.46 11.84 23.75
CA VAL A 19 -24.00 12.13 25.11
C VAL A 19 -23.16 10.97 25.65
N LEU A 20 -23.63 9.72 25.49
CA LEU A 20 -22.91 8.53 25.95
C LEU A 20 -21.59 8.32 25.19
N ALA A 21 -21.61 8.50 23.87
CA ALA A 21 -20.39 8.44 23.05
C ALA A 21 -19.39 9.54 23.45
N GLY A 22 -19.88 10.76 23.73
CA GLY A 22 -19.07 11.87 24.22
C GLY A 22 -18.42 11.58 25.57
N PHE A 23 -19.16 11.01 26.53
CA PHE A 23 -18.63 10.61 27.83
C PHE A 23 -17.60 9.48 27.72
N ALA A 24 -17.85 8.48 26.85
CA ALA A 24 -16.89 7.40 26.62
C ALA A 24 -15.57 7.93 26.00
N LEU A 25 -15.67 8.89 25.08
CA LEU A 25 -14.50 9.55 24.47
C LEU A 25 -13.74 10.41 25.48
N LEU A 26 -14.45 11.16 26.32
CA LEU A 26 -13.85 11.97 27.38
C LEU A 26 -13.10 11.08 28.38
N TRP A 27 -13.72 9.97 28.79
CA TRP A 27 -13.11 9.00 29.70
C TRP A 27 -11.85 8.37 29.09
N TRP A 28 -11.92 7.97 27.81
CA TRP A 28 -10.77 7.44 27.09
C TRP A 28 -9.63 8.46 26.99
N MET A 29 -9.94 9.73 26.75
CA MET A 29 -8.97 10.81 26.72
C MET A 29 -8.29 11.05 28.07
N ILE A 30 -9.05 11.06 29.17
CA ILE A 30 -8.50 11.20 30.52
C ILE A 30 -7.57 10.01 30.83
N ALA A 31 -7.98 8.79 30.48
CA ALA A 31 -7.16 7.59 30.64
C ALA A 31 -5.88 7.63 29.78
N ALA A 32 -5.93 8.19 28.57
CA ALA A 32 -4.78 8.38 27.71
C ALA A 32 -3.81 9.46 28.23
N MET A 33 -4.34 10.57 28.77
CA MET A 33 -3.52 11.63 29.39
C MET A 33 -2.80 11.13 30.65
N LEU A 34 -3.48 10.35 31.51
CA LEU A 34 -2.87 9.78 32.71
C LEU A 34 -1.75 8.77 32.40
N ARG A 35 -1.75 8.19 31.19
CA ARG A 35 -0.72 7.23 30.75
C ARG A 35 0.46 7.86 30.01
N THR A 36 0.40 9.14 29.64
CA THR A 36 1.41 9.77 28.78
C THR A 36 1.95 11.08 29.38
N THR A 37 3.00 10.97 30.19
CA THR A 37 3.81 12.11 30.59
C THR A 37 4.67 12.57 29.40
N GLY A 38 4.18 13.56 28.64
CA GLY A 38 5.05 14.48 27.90
C GLY A 38 4.86 14.65 26.38
N ARG A 39 3.88 14.02 25.71
CA ARG A 39 3.68 14.17 24.24
C ARG A 39 2.23 14.28 23.75
N GLY A 40 1.26 14.53 24.64
CA GLY A 40 -0.17 14.50 24.34
C GLY A 40 -0.75 15.71 23.59
N ALA A 41 -0.09 16.88 23.61
CA ALA A 41 -0.68 18.12 23.10
C ALA A 41 -0.87 18.17 21.56
N PHE A 42 0.01 17.53 20.79
CA PHE A 42 -0.07 17.52 19.32
C PHE A 42 -1.16 16.58 18.77
N SER A 43 -1.49 15.51 19.50
CA SER A 43 -2.56 14.56 19.12
C SER A 43 -3.96 15.20 19.20
N LEU A 44 -4.15 16.10 20.17
CA LEU A 44 -5.44 16.73 20.44
C LEU A 44 -5.85 17.76 19.39
N LEU A 45 -4.88 18.48 18.83
CA LEU A 45 -5.11 19.47 17.79
C LEU A 45 -5.50 18.81 16.46
N GLY A 46 -4.89 17.68 16.13
CA GLY A 46 -5.26 16.89 14.95
C GLY A 46 -6.66 16.28 15.05
N PHE A 47 -7.07 15.84 16.23
CA PHE A 47 -8.39 15.24 16.44
C PHE A 47 -9.51 16.29 16.50
N ALA A 48 -9.27 17.46 17.11
CA ALA A 48 -10.21 18.58 17.08
C ALA A 48 -10.51 19.05 15.64
N ALA A 49 -9.50 19.08 14.77
CA ALA A 49 -9.67 19.38 13.35
C ALA A 49 -10.52 18.31 12.63
N PHE A 50 -10.32 17.03 12.96
CA PHE A 50 -11.08 15.92 12.37
C PHE A 50 -12.57 15.95 12.79
N VAL A 51 -12.86 16.20 14.08
CA VAL A 51 -14.24 16.28 14.58
C VAL A 51 -14.97 17.51 14.00
N TYR A 52 -14.28 18.65 13.86
CA TYR A 52 -14.86 19.85 13.23
C TYR A 52 -15.21 19.60 11.76
N LEU A 53 -14.33 18.92 11.01
CA LEU A 53 -14.58 18.56 9.61
C LEU A 53 -15.72 17.55 9.45
N ALA A 54 -15.77 16.53 10.32
CA ALA A 54 -16.84 15.53 10.31
C ALA A 54 -18.22 16.15 10.64
N GLY A 55 -18.27 17.11 11.58
CA GLY A 55 -19.48 17.86 11.90
C GLY A 55 -19.97 18.76 10.75
N GLY A 56 -19.05 19.39 10.01
CA GLY A 56 -19.37 20.21 8.84
C GLY A 56 -20.00 19.41 7.69
N ILE A 57 -19.49 18.21 7.42
CA ILE A 57 -19.97 17.34 6.33
C ILE A 57 -21.36 16.76 6.66
N ALA A 58 -21.60 16.38 7.93
CA ALA A 58 -22.90 15.90 8.38
C ALA A 58 -24.00 17.00 8.30
N GLY A 59 -23.65 18.25 8.59
CA GLY A 59 -24.57 19.39 8.46
C GLY A 59 -24.97 19.70 7.01
N THR A 60 -24.08 19.46 6.04
CA THR A 60 -24.39 19.66 4.61
C THR A 60 -25.22 18.51 4.02
N ALA A 61 -24.99 17.27 4.44
CA ALA A 61 -25.74 16.11 3.94
C ALA A 61 -27.23 16.16 4.36
N ALA A 62 -27.53 16.65 5.56
CA ALA A 62 -28.91 16.81 6.04
C ALA A 62 -29.71 17.85 5.24
N ARG A 63 -29.07 18.87 4.65
CA ARG A 63 -29.76 19.87 3.81
C ARG A 63 -30.08 19.38 2.41
N VAL A 64 -29.27 18.48 1.84
CA VAL A 64 -29.49 17.93 0.48
C VAL A 64 -30.59 16.86 0.47
N MET A 65 -30.78 16.14 1.58
CA MET A 65 -31.84 15.12 1.68
C MET A 65 -33.23 15.69 2.02
N ALA A 66 -33.34 16.96 2.38
CA ALA A 66 -34.62 17.61 2.72
C ALA A 66 -35.32 18.29 1.51
N THR A 67 -34.70 18.30 0.32
CA THR A 67 -35.32 18.81 -0.90
C THR A 67 -35.99 17.68 -1.69
N PRO A 68 -37.32 17.68 -1.85
CA PRO A 68 -38.00 16.69 -2.70
C PRO A 68 -37.63 16.88 -4.18
N PRO A 69 -37.54 15.80 -4.99
CA PRO A 69 -37.18 15.88 -6.40
C PRO A 69 -38.28 16.58 -7.23
N PRO A 70 -37.92 17.39 -8.25
CA PRO A 70 -38.90 17.98 -9.16
C PRO A 70 -39.57 16.90 -10.03
N ALA A 71 -40.88 17.05 -10.25
CA ALA A 71 -41.68 16.11 -11.04
C ALA A 71 -41.32 16.12 -12.54
N PRO A 72 -41.41 14.99 -13.25
CA PRO A 72 -41.13 14.91 -14.69
C PRO A 72 -42.26 15.53 -15.54
N GLU A 73 -41.90 16.39 -16.49
CA GLU A 73 -42.83 16.93 -17.50
C GLU A 73 -43.14 15.89 -18.60
N PRO A 74 -44.37 15.89 -19.17
CA PRO A 74 -44.82 14.89 -20.15
C PRO A 74 -44.42 15.25 -21.59
N THR A 75 -43.89 14.27 -22.33
CA THR A 75 -43.57 14.36 -23.77
C THR A 75 -44.80 14.12 -24.66
N PRO A 76 -45.08 14.96 -25.68
CA PRO A 76 -46.03 14.64 -26.76
C PRO A 76 -45.34 14.19 -28.08
N PRO A 77 -46.08 13.59 -29.05
CA PRO A 77 -45.58 12.56 -29.96
C PRO A 77 -45.55 12.94 -31.46
N GLY A 78 -44.76 12.19 -32.28
CA GLY A 78 -45.03 11.97 -33.71
C GLY A 78 -43.93 12.36 -34.73
N PRO A 79 -43.99 11.88 -36.01
CA PRO A 79 -43.06 10.87 -36.51
C PRO A 79 -42.43 11.11 -37.92
N VAL A 80 -41.63 10.11 -38.38
CA VAL A 80 -41.35 9.64 -39.77
C VAL A 80 -40.00 10.00 -40.46
N LYS A 81 -39.07 9.03 -40.43
CA LYS A 81 -38.47 8.24 -41.55
C LYS A 81 -38.00 8.90 -42.89
N VAL A 82 -36.73 8.58 -43.23
CA VAL A 82 -36.03 8.36 -44.55
C VAL A 82 -35.61 9.57 -45.40
N LEU A 83 -34.31 9.75 -45.65
CA LEU A 83 -33.67 9.58 -46.99
C LEU A 83 -32.15 9.79 -46.98
N GLN A 84 -31.51 8.97 -47.81
CA GLN A 84 -30.09 8.85 -48.14
C GLN A 84 -29.44 10.17 -48.58
N ALA A 85 -28.14 10.28 -48.32
CA ALA A 85 -27.22 10.90 -49.26
C ALA A 85 -25.92 10.07 -49.29
N GLU A 86 -25.49 9.78 -50.51
CA GLU A 86 -24.42 8.87 -50.90
C GLU A 86 -23.25 9.69 -51.46
N VAL A 87 -22.02 9.14 -51.37
CA VAL A 87 -20.81 9.41 -52.20
C VAL A 87 -19.97 10.67 -51.84
N PRO A 88 -18.60 10.69 -51.99
CA PRO A 88 -17.70 9.72 -52.65
C PRO A 88 -16.50 9.16 -51.86
N THR A 89 -16.10 8.00 -52.37
CA THR A 89 -14.81 7.29 -52.28
C THR A 89 -13.60 8.17 -52.61
N ASP A 90 -12.56 8.10 -51.78
CA ASP A 90 -11.21 8.62 -52.08
C ASP A 90 -10.27 7.44 -52.38
N PRO A 91 -9.70 7.33 -53.60
CA PRO A 91 -8.84 6.23 -54.01
C PRO A 91 -7.35 6.61 -53.89
N ASP A 92 -6.83 6.81 -52.67
CA ASP A 92 -5.38 6.93 -52.47
C ASP A 92 -4.96 6.49 -51.06
N ARG A 93 -5.15 5.19 -50.77
CA ARG A 93 -4.59 4.53 -49.58
C ARG A 93 -3.28 3.83 -49.97
N PRO A 94 -2.11 4.25 -49.46
CA PRO A 94 -0.92 3.42 -49.55
C PRO A 94 -1.09 2.19 -48.65
N THR A 95 -0.97 1.03 -49.26
CA THR A 95 -0.87 -0.29 -48.62
C THR A 95 0.34 -0.30 -47.67
N PRO A 96 0.22 -0.71 -46.39
CA PRO A 96 1.40 -1.00 -45.59
C PRO A 96 2.07 -2.27 -46.14
N PRO A 97 3.40 -2.30 -46.30
CA PRO A 97 4.07 -3.51 -46.75
C PRO A 97 3.92 -4.60 -45.69
N ALA A 98 3.62 -5.80 -46.18
CA ALA A 98 3.75 -7.02 -45.42
C ALA A 98 5.24 -7.43 -45.31
N SER A 99 5.47 -8.21 -44.28
CA SER A 99 6.49 -9.25 -44.13
C SER A 99 7.67 -9.01 -43.19
N ASP A 100 7.71 -9.98 -42.28
CA ASP A 100 8.87 -10.75 -41.83
C ASP A 100 9.35 -10.50 -40.40
N ALA A 101 8.81 -11.37 -39.55
CA ALA A 101 9.38 -11.79 -38.30
C ALA A 101 10.87 -12.11 -38.44
N THR A 102 11.66 -11.65 -37.47
CA THR A 102 12.69 -12.51 -36.91
C THR A 102 12.62 -12.42 -35.41
N ALA A 103 12.43 -13.60 -34.83
CA ALA A 103 12.39 -13.86 -33.41
C ALA A 103 13.68 -13.39 -32.72
N GLY A 104 13.49 -12.80 -31.55
CA GLY A 104 14.52 -12.50 -30.57
C GLY A 104 13.90 -12.43 -29.19
N ALA A 105 13.04 -13.40 -28.85
CA ALA A 105 12.59 -13.59 -27.48
C ALA A 105 13.71 -14.29 -26.70
N PRO A 106 14.20 -13.75 -25.58
CA PRO A 106 14.61 -14.59 -24.47
C PRO A 106 13.30 -15.06 -23.82
N SER A 107 12.85 -16.27 -24.18
CA SER A 107 13.11 -17.47 -23.38
C SER A 107 12.69 -17.27 -21.92
N SER A 108 11.46 -17.73 -21.66
CA SER A 108 10.95 -18.28 -20.39
C SER A 108 11.92 -18.17 -19.21
N ALA A 109 11.92 -17.01 -18.56
CA ALA A 109 12.52 -16.86 -17.25
C ALA A 109 11.38 -16.95 -16.23
N LYS A 110 11.43 -18.03 -15.44
CA LYS A 110 10.95 -18.10 -14.06
C LYS A 110 10.83 -16.68 -13.48
N GLY A 111 9.61 -16.27 -13.09
CA GLY A 111 9.32 -14.90 -12.64
C GLY A 111 10.41 -14.39 -11.71
N PRO A 112 10.78 -13.10 -11.76
CA PRO A 112 12.11 -12.60 -11.41
C PRO A 112 12.58 -13.20 -10.10
N GLU A 113 13.41 -14.25 -10.21
CA GLU A 113 14.07 -14.84 -9.07
C GLU A 113 15.04 -13.77 -8.59
N LEU A 114 14.57 -13.05 -7.59
CA LEU A 114 15.18 -11.88 -7.00
C LEU A 114 16.55 -12.31 -6.47
N ALA A 115 17.59 -12.11 -7.28
CA ALA A 115 18.95 -12.62 -7.05
C ALA A 115 19.45 -12.27 -5.63
N PRO A 116 20.18 -13.16 -4.94
CA PRO A 116 20.69 -12.88 -3.60
C PRO A 116 21.48 -11.57 -3.58
N LEU A 117 21.17 -10.69 -2.62
CA LEU A 117 21.98 -9.48 -2.43
C LEU A 117 23.35 -9.89 -1.88
N PRO A 118 24.45 -9.24 -2.33
CA PRO A 118 25.78 -9.54 -1.81
C PRO A 118 25.82 -9.28 -0.30
N SER A 119 26.42 -10.21 0.45
CA SER A 119 26.62 -10.07 1.90
C SER A 119 27.61 -8.95 2.20
N VAL A 120 27.40 -8.28 3.33
CA VAL A 120 28.34 -7.27 3.85
C VAL A 120 29.36 -7.95 4.74
N ASP A 121 30.64 -7.73 4.46
CA ASP A 121 31.74 -8.18 5.32
C ASP A 121 31.79 -7.35 6.60
N LEU A 122 31.22 -7.91 7.66
CA LEU A 122 31.24 -7.31 9.00
C LEU A 122 32.51 -7.74 9.75
N PRO A 123 33.06 -6.87 10.60
CA PRO A 123 34.23 -7.19 11.41
C PRO A 123 34.01 -8.43 12.29
N ALA A 124 35.11 -9.13 12.57
CA ALA A 124 35.12 -10.23 13.52
C ALA A 124 34.81 -9.72 14.95
N PRO A 125 34.23 -10.58 15.82
CA PRO A 125 34.03 -10.21 17.21
C PRO A 125 35.38 -9.98 17.89
N THR A 126 35.52 -8.85 18.58
CA THR A 126 36.77 -8.42 19.21
C THR A 126 36.60 -8.05 20.68
N ARG A 127 35.36 -7.96 21.17
CA ARG A 127 35.07 -7.45 22.50
C ARG A 127 34.99 -8.59 23.51
N SER A 128 35.47 -8.32 24.72
CA SER A 128 35.18 -9.17 25.88
C SER A 128 33.69 -9.16 26.20
N GLY A 129 33.19 -10.12 26.97
CA GLY A 129 31.76 -10.29 27.21
C GLY A 129 31.11 -9.09 27.90
N ARG A 130 31.78 -8.47 28.87
CA ARG A 130 31.28 -7.23 29.50
C ARG A 130 31.28 -6.05 28.53
N ALA A 131 32.30 -5.91 27.69
CA ALA A 131 32.40 -4.85 26.70
C ALA A 131 31.34 -5.03 25.59
N ALA A 132 31.06 -6.27 25.18
CA ALA A 132 29.99 -6.60 24.25
C ALA A 132 28.60 -6.20 24.79
N LEU A 133 28.31 -6.50 26.06
CA LEU A 133 27.05 -6.06 26.68
C LEU A 133 26.93 -4.54 26.77
N ALA A 134 28.01 -3.85 27.16
CA ALA A 134 28.02 -2.39 27.21
C ALA A 134 27.80 -1.77 25.81
N PHE A 135 28.38 -2.38 24.78
CA PHE A 135 28.20 -1.96 23.40
C PHE A 135 26.76 -2.17 22.90
N VAL A 136 26.13 -3.31 23.22
CA VAL A 136 24.70 -3.53 22.94
C VAL A 136 23.84 -2.51 23.67
N ASP A 137 24.16 -2.21 24.93
CA ASP A 137 23.42 -1.21 25.70
C ASP A 137 23.53 0.17 25.06
N ASP A 138 24.73 0.61 24.67
CA ASP A 138 24.95 1.87 23.95
C ASP A 138 24.14 1.96 22.65
N ILE A 139 24.17 0.91 21.81
CA ILE A 139 23.41 0.87 20.56
C ILE A 139 21.89 0.91 20.82
N SER A 140 21.41 0.16 21.81
CA SER A 140 19.97 0.05 22.08
C SER A 140 19.36 1.34 22.63
N HIS A 141 20.14 2.16 23.34
CA HIS A 141 19.67 3.42 23.93
C HIS A 141 19.81 4.61 22.97
N ASP A 142 20.76 4.58 22.04
CA ASP A 142 20.91 5.62 21.01
C ASP A 142 19.98 5.34 19.81
N PRO A 143 18.94 6.16 19.57
CA PRO A 143 18.02 5.96 18.45
C PRO A 143 18.70 5.95 17.08
N ARG A 144 19.83 6.67 16.92
CA ARG A 144 20.57 6.71 15.66
C ARG A 144 21.30 5.40 15.42
N LYS A 145 21.99 4.87 16.43
CA LYS A 145 22.70 3.58 16.35
C LYS A 145 21.75 2.40 16.22
N CYS A 146 20.65 2.42 16.96
CA CYS A 146 19.57 1.41 16.85
C CYS A 146 18.89 1.42 15.47
N GLY A 147 18.92 2.56 14.77
CA GLY A 147 18.45 2.74 13.40
C GLY A 147 19.50 2.48 12.32
N ASP A 148 20.70 2.04 12.69
CA ASP A 148 21.78 1.69 11.77
C ASP A 148 21.93 0.15 11.69
N ALA A 149 21.69 -0.40 10.50
CA ALA A 149 21.74 -1.84 10.27
C ALA A 149 23.14 -2.44 10.48
N GLU A 150 24.20 -1.69 10.17
CA GLU A 150 25.57 -2.17 10.35
C GLU A 150 25.92 -2.25 11.83
N GLN A 151 25.63 -1.19 12.60
CA GLN A 151 25.87 -1.15 14.04
C GLN A 151 25.13 -2.27 14.78
N VAL A 152 23.84 -2.45 14.48
CA VAL A 152 23.03 -3.52 15.08
C VAL A 152 23.58 -4.91 14.71
N ALA A 153 24.05 -5.10 13.48
CA ALA A 153 24.63 -6.36 13.04
C ALA A 153 25.98 -6.67 13.68
N VAL A 154 26.85 -5.66 13.83
CA VAL A 154 28.13 -5.81 14.55
C VAL A 154 27.85 -6.18 16.01
N ALA A 155 26.90 -5.51 16.67
CA ALA A 155 26.52 -5.81 18.04
C ALA A 155 25.97 -7.23 18.21
N ALA A 156 25.16 -7.69 17.26
CA ALA A 156 24.62 -9.05 17.26
C ALA A 156 25.71 -10.11 17.10
N ARG A 157 26.78 -9.83 16.34
CA ARG A 157 27.93 -10.73 16.16
C ARG A 157 28.83 -10.86 17.39
N GLU A 158 28.85 -9.85 18.26
CA GLU A 158 29.65 -9.87 19.49
C GLU A 158 29.00 -10.73 20.61
N LEU A 159 27.67 -10.92 20.57
CA LEU A 159 26.94 -11.63 21.63
C LEU A 159 27.34 -13.11 21.82
N PRO A 160 27.54 -13.93 20.78
CA PRO A 160 27.99 -15.31 20.96
C PRO A 160 29.37 -15.41 21.64
N GLY A 161 30.28 -14.47 21.35
CA GLY A 161 31.59 -14.42 22.00
C GLY A 161 31.52 -14.08 23.50
N ALA A 162 30.46 -13.41 23.93
CA ALA A 162 30.21 -13.06 25.32
C ALA A 162 29.60 -14.21 26.16
N ALA A 163 29.20 -15.32 25.51
CA ALA A 163 28.47 -16.42 26.14
C ALA A 163 29.26 -17.15 27.22
N SER A 164 30.58 -17.22 27.09
CA SER A 164 31.46 -17.86 28.07
C SER A 164 31.73 -17.01 29.31
N GLU A 165 31.58 -15.69 29.22
CA GLU A 165 32.00 -14.74 30.26
C GLU A 165 30.84 -14.15 31.06
N VAL A 166 29.60 -14.25 30.56
CA VAL A 166 28.45 -13.57 31.16
C VAL A 166 27.25 -14.50 31.35
N ALA A 167 26.49 -14.25 32.42
CA ALA A 167 25.30 -15.00 32.76
C ALA A 167 24.27 -15.00 31.59
N PRO A 168 23.67 -16.16 31.26
CA PRO A 168 22.71 -16.32 30.17
C PRO A 168 21.57 -15.29 30.17
N ALA A 169 21.00 -14.98 31.34
CA ALA A 169 19.91 -14.01 31.47
C ALA A 169 20.30 -12.59 30.99
N ARG A 170 21.57 -12.19 31.13
CA ARG A 170 22.04 -10.88 30.64
C ARG A 170 22.21 -10.87 29.12
N LEU A 171 22.66 -11.99 28.56
CA LEU A 171 22.79 -12.17 27.11
C LEU A 171 21.43 -12.21 26.44
N GLU A 172 20.46 -12.91 27.03
CA GLU A 172 19.07 -12.93 26.55
C GLU A 172 18.46 -11.52 26.55
N LYS A 173 18.66 -10.77 27.64
CA LYS A 173 18.23 -9.36 27.71
C LYS A 173 18.87 -8.49 26.63
N ALA A 174 20.15 -8.69 26.35
CA ALA A 174 20.86 -7.95 25.31
C ALA A 174 20.37 -8.34 23.90
N ALA A 175 20.19 -9.64 23.64
CA ALA A 175 19.60 -10.13 22.39
C ALA A 175 18.19 -9.57 22.16
N PHE A 176 17.36 -9.50 23.20
CA PHE A 176 16.04 -8.90 23.14
C PHE A 176 16.08 -7.41 22.78
N LYS A 177 17.03 -6.64 23.34
CA LYS A 177 17.23 -5.23 22.98
C LYS A 177 17.62 -5.06 21.51
N LEU A 178 18.53 -5.88 21.01
CA LEU A 178 18.90 -5.86 19.58
C LEU A 178 17.74 -6.28 18.68
N GLU A 179 16.92 -7.23 19.11
CA GLU A 179 15.71 -7.65 18.39
C GLU A 179 14.70 -6.49 18.28
N GLN A 180 14.57 -5.65 19.32
CA GLN A 180 13.77 -4.42 19.21
C GLN A 180 14.33 -3.44 18.17
N CYS A 181 15.65 -3.26 18.11
CA CYS A 181 16.29 -2.45 17.07
C CYS A 181 16.08 -3.04 15.68
N ARG A 182 16.23 -4.36 15.51
CA ARG A 182 15.97 -5.08 14.26
C ARG A 182 14.54 -4.87 13.77
N ARG A 183 13.54 -4.96 14.65
CA ARG A 183 12.13 -4.70 14.29
C ARG A 183 11.89 -3.26 13.86
N LYS A 184 12.54 -2.28 14.50
CA LYS A 184 12.49 -0.87 14.07
C LYS A 184 13.12 -0.67 12.70
N LEU A 185 14.27 -1.31 12.44
CA LEU A 185 14.94 -1.30 11.14
C LEU A 185 14.04 -1.88 10.04
N ILE A 186 13.43 -3.05 10.28
CA ILE A 186 12.47 -3.67 9.35
C ILE A 186 11.32 -2.72 9.06
N TRP A 187 10.72 -2.13 10.11
CA TRP A 187 9.60 -1.22 9.94
C TRP A 187 9.99 0.03 9.13
N ALA A 188 11.11 0.67 9.46
CA ALA A 188 11.59 1.86 8.77
C ALA A 188 11.93 1.56 7.30
N ARG A 189 12.52 0.38 7.03
CA ARG A 189 12.86 -0.03 5.68
C ARG A 189 11.62 -0.41 4.88
N ALA A 190 10.69 -1.16 5.46
CA ALA A 190 9.40 -1.49 4.84
C ALA A 190 8.60 -0.22 4.51
N TYR A 191 8.65 0.81 5.37
CA TYR A 191 8.04 2.10 5.08
C TYR A 191 8.67 2.78 3.86
N THR A 192 10.00 2.75 3.75
CA THR A 192 10.73 3.29 2.60
C THR A 192 10.38 2.54 1.32
N VAL A 193 10.42 1.20 1.36
CA VAL A 193 10.01 0.33 0.25
C VAL A 193 8.59 0.64 -0.19
N ARG A 194 7.65 0.76 0.76
CA ARG A 194 6.25 1.10 0.45
C ARG A 194 6.14 2.43 -0.27
N ARG A 195 6.82 3.47 0.21
CA ARG A 195 6.82 4.80 -0.41
C ARG A 195 7.34 4.73 -1.86
N ASP A 196 8.47 4.07 -2.06
CA ASP A 196 9.11 3.97 -3.38
C ASP A 196 8.25 3.13 -4.35
N ARG A 197 7.58 2.09 -3.86
CA ARG A 197 6.62 1.30 -4.64
C ARG A 197 5.36 2.07 -5.01
N VAL A 198 4.84 2.93 -4.12
CA VAL A 198 3.69 3.79 -4.46
C VAL A 198 4.05 4.69 -5.64
N ALA A 199 5.21 5.35 -5.60
CA ALA A 199 5.67 6.19 -6.71
C ALA A 199 5.88 5.37 -8.00
N ALA A 200 6.46 4.17 -7.90
CA ALA A 200 6.64 3.28 -9.06
C ALA A 200 5.31 2.82 -9.67
N ARG A 201 4.28 2.56 -8.84
CA ARG A 201 2.94 2.18 -9.29
C ARG A 201 2.21 3.31 -9.97
N GLU A 202 2.35 4.54 -9.48
CA GLU A 202 1.78 5.73 -10.13
C GLU A 202 2.38 5.91 -11.52
N ALA A 203 3.71 5.89 -11.63
CA ALA A 203 4.40 5.98 -12.91
C ALA A 203 4.00 4.83 -13.88
N PHE A 204 3.93 3.60 -13.38
CA PHE A 204 3.47 2.46 -14.17
C PHE A 204 2.01 2.62 -14.62
N ALA A 205 1.13 3.07 -13.73
CA ALA A 205 -0.30 3.27 -14.00
C ALA A 205 -0.54 4.29 -15.11
N GLU A 206 0.27 5.36 -15.15
CA GLU A 206 0.23 6.35 -16.23
C GLU A 206 0.75 5.77 -17.55
N ALA A 207 1.90 5.09 -17.50
CA ALA A 207 2.50 4.48 -18.69
C ALA A 207 1.59 3.43 -19.34
N VAL A 208 0.99 2.55 -18.53
CA VAL A 208 0.10 1.49 -19.03
C VAL A 208 -1.23 2.05 -19.52
N ARG A 209 -1.78 3.09 -18.87
CA ARG A 209 -2.97 3.81 -19.36
C ARG A 209 -2.76 4.37 -20.75
N LYS A 210 -1.61 5.00 -20.99
CA LYS A 210 -1.27 5.55 -22.30
C LYS A 210 -1.10 4.43 -23.33
N ARG A 211 -0.22 3.45 -23.03
CA ARG A 211 0.12 2.33 -23.94
C ARG A 211 -1.10 1.50 -24.35
N LEU A 212 -2.00 1.22 -23.42
CA LEU A 212 -3.21 0.41 -23.69
C LEU A 212 -4.38 1.27 -24.17
N GLY A 213 -4.44 2.55 -23.79
CA GLY A 213 -5.41 3.52 -24.30
C GLY A 213 -5.29 3.71 -25.81
N ASP A 214 -4.07 3.76 -26.34
CA ASP A 214 -3.79 3.79 -27.78
C ASP A 214 -4.35 2.56 -28.53
N GLN A 215 -4.65 1.47 -27.80
CA GLN A 215 -5.22 0.23 -28.33
C GLN A 215 -6.74 0.09 -28.06
N GLY A 216 -7.38 1.12 -27.52
CA GLY A 216 -8.80 1.14 -27.17
C GLY A 216 -9.14 0.40 -25.86
N ILE A 217 -8.16 0.21 -24.98
CA ILE A 217 -8.36 -0.41 -23.66
C ILE A 217 -8.29 0.70 -22.60
N ALA A 218 -9.39 0.92 -21.89
CA ALA A 218 -9.44 1.79 -20.73
C ALA A 218 -8.80 1.09 -19.52
N VAL A 219 -7.91 1.79 -18.82
CA VAL A 219 -7.27 1.26 -17.61
C VAL A 219 -7.67 2.10 -16.40
N LEU A 220 -8.28 1.44 -15.43
CA LEU A 220 -8.63 1.99 -14.12
C LEU A 220 -7.72 1.38 -13.06
N VAL A 221 -6.85 2.19 -12.47
CA VAL A 221 -5.99 1.77 -11.36
C VAL A 221 -6.58 2.30 -10.06
N THR A 222 -6.80 1.41 -9.08
CA THR A 222 -7.23 1.81 -7.74
C THR A 222 -6.03 1.68 -6.81
N LEU A 223 -5.42 2.81 -6.47
CA LEU A 223 -4.32 2.89 -5.51
C LEU A 223 -4.91 3.22 -4.13
N ARG A 224 -4.96 2.25 -3.22
CA ARG A 224 -5.43 2.43 -1.83
C ARG A 224 -4.28 2.66 -0.83
N GLY A 225 -3.06 2.77 -1.33
CA GLY A 225 -1.83 2.87 -0.55
C GLY A 225 -1.45 1.57 0.17
N ALA A 226 -2.14 0.45 -0.08
CA ALA A 226 -1.95 -0.81 0.64
C ALA A 226 -1.06 -1.79 -0.14
N ALA A 227 -0.64 -2.89 0.50
CA ALA A 227 0.20 -3.90 -0.14
C ALA A 227 -0.49 -4.65 -1.31
N LYS A 228 -1.83 -4.61 -1.37
CA LYS A 228 -2.66 -5.32 -2.34
C LYS A 228 -3.36 -4.34 -3.28
N GLU A 229 -2.56 -3.70 -4.13
CA GLU A 229 -3.11 -2.76 -5.12
C GLU A 229 -3.77 -3.49 -6.27
N ARG A 230 -4.83 -2.86 -6.78
CA ARG A 230 -5.70 -3.44 -7.80
C ARG A 230 -5.62 -2.66 -9.08
N ILE A 231 -5.48 -3.38 -10.19
CA ILE A 231 -5.62 -2.80 -11.52
C ILE A 231 -6.79 -3.46 -12.25
N ARG A 232 -7.63 -2.62 -12.85
CA ARG A 232 -8.74 -3.04 -13.70
C ARG A 232 -8.51 -2.49 -15.10
N MET A 233 -8.60 -3.35 -16.10
CA MET A 233 -8.48 -2.97 -17.50
C MET A 233 -9.76 -3.41 -18.19
N GLY A 234 -10.32 -2.56 -19.03
CA GLY A 234 -11.49 -2.92 -19.79
C GLY A 234 -11.63 -2.17 -21.09
N GLY A 235 -12.18 -2.84 -22.07
CA GLY A 235 -12.42 -2.29 -23.39
C GLY A 235 -13.30 -3.23 -24.18
N GLU A 236 -14.06 -2.69 -25.13
CA GLU A 236 -14.96 -3.49 -25.97
C GLU A 236 -14.21 -4.61 -26.70
N LYS A 237 -12.95 -4.33 -27.10
CA LYS A 237 -12.07 -5.27 -27.80
C LYS A 237 -11.23 -6.16 -26.88
N LEU A 238 -11.51 -6.20 -25.58
CA LEU A 238 -10.75 -6.98 -24.59
C LEU A 238 -11.51 -8.27 -24.23
N ASP A 239 -11.55 -9.22 -25.17
CA ASP A 239 -12.07 -10.55 -24.88
C ASP A 239 -11.08 -11.38 -24.03
N GLU A 240 -11.53 -12.56 -23.58
CA GLU A 240 -10.74 -13.44 -22.73
C GLU A 240 -9.41 -13.89 -23.40
N ALA A 241 -9.44 -14.18 -24.70
CA ALA A 241 -8.26 -14.62 -25.44
C ALA A 241 -7.20 -13.51 -25.52
N ARG A 242 -7.62 -12.28 -25.82
CA ARG A 242 -6.75 -11.11 -25.84
C ARG A 242 -6.26 -10.74 -24.44
N ALA A 243 -7.11 -10.85 -23.42
CA ALA A 243 -6.71 -10.61 -22.03
C ALA A 243 -5.60 -11.57 -21.59
N ARG A 244 -5.74 -12.87 -21.89
CA ARG A 244 -4.68 -13.87 -21.65
C ARG A 244 -3.42 -13.57 -22.47
N GLY A 245 -3.58 -13.26 -23.75
CA GLY A 245 -2.46 -12.90 -24.62
C GLY A 245 -1.66 -11.69 -24.13
N LEU A 246 -2.31 -10.70 -23.51
CA LEU A 246 -1.61 -9.58 -22.87
C LEU A 246 -0.82 -10.01 -21.64
N LEU A 247 -1.44 -10.80 -20.76
CA LEU A 247 -0.82 -11.31 -19.53
C LEU A 247 0.41 -12.16 -19.85
N ASP A 248 0.27 -13.13 -20.75
CA ASP A 248 1.33 -14.04 -21.17
C ASP A 248 2.37 -13.33 -22.06
N GLY A 249 2.00 -12.20 -22.69
CA GLY A 249 2.88 -11.34 -23.47
C GLY A 249 3.79 -10.42 -22.64
N GLY A 250 3.92 -10.66 -21.33
CA GLY A 250 4.83 -9.93 -20.43
C GLY A 250 4.16 -8.92 -19.51
N LEU A 251 2.87 -8.61 -19.70
CA LEU A 251 2.14 -7.71 -18.79
C LEU A 251 2.08 -8.27 -17.37
N ARG A 252 2.02 -9.59 -17.20
CA ARG A 252 2.06 -10.26 -15.89
C ARG A 252 3.32 -9.87 -15.11
N ASP A 253 4.49 -9.99 -15.73
CA ASP A 253 5.77 -9.71 -15.07
C ASP A 253 5.91 -8.22 -14.73
N GLU A 254 5.47 -7.35 -15.63
CA GLU A 254 5.43 -5.91 -15.38
C GLU A 254 4.52 -5.56 -14.18
N LEU A 255 3.35 -6.21 -14.07
CA LEU A 255 2.41 -6.02 -12.96
C LEU A 255 2.97 -6.54 -11.63
N ILE A 256 3.65 -7.68 -11.64
CA ILE A 256 4.36 -8.22 -10.46
C ILE A 256 5.46 -7.25 -10.04
N ALA A 257 6.27 -6.76 -10.98
CA ALA A 257 7.36 -5.83 -10.72
C ALA A 257 6.85 -4.49 -10.17
N ALA A 258 5.76 -3.96 -10.72
CA ALA A 258 5.08 -2.78 -10.19
C ALA A 258 4.35 -3.07 -8.85
N GLY A 259 4.11 -4.33 -8.52
CA GLY A 259 3.54 -4.74 -7.25
C GLY A 259 2.03 -4.68 -7.18
N PHE A 260 1.33 -4.94 -8.29
CA PHE A 260 -0.11 -5.15 -8.30
C PHE A 260 -0.41 -6.61 -7.95
N ALA A 261 -1.22 -6.83 -6.92
CA ALA A 261 -1.55 -8.17 -6.45
C ALA A 261 -2.85 -8.69 -7.08
N ASP A 262 -3.82 -7.82 -7.32
CA ASP A 262 -5.09 -8.20 -7.94
C ASP A 262 -5.22 -7.55 -9.32
N VAL A 263 -5.36 -8.37 -10.35
CA VAL A 263 -5.51 -7.93 -11.74
C VAL A 263 -6.86 -8.37 -12.26
N THR A 264 -7.57 -7.47 -12.93
CA THR A 264 -8.83 -7.78 -13.60
C THR A 264 -8.82 -7.19 -15.00
N LEU A 265 -9.03 -8.04 -16.00
CA LEU A 265 -9.23 -7.65 -17.38
C LEU A 265 -10.66 -8.03 -17.77
N ALA A 266 -11.52 -7.07 -18.12
CA ALA A 266 -12.93 -7.34 -18.37
C ALA A 266 -13.48 -6.54 -19.55
N ASN A 267 -14.41 -7.13 -20.28
CA ASN A 267 -15.29 -6.42 -21.20
C ASN A 267 -16.76 -6.60 -20.76
N LEU A 268 -17.72 -6.19 -21.60
CA LEU A 268 -19.15 -6.37 -21.30
C LEU A 268 -19.61 -7.84 -21.30
N GLN A 269 -18.79 -8.77 -21.81
CA GLN A 269 -19.15 -10.16 -22.08
C GLN A 269 -18.47 -11.14 -21.11
N GLY A 270 -17.33 -10.77 -20.52
CA GLY A 270 -16.57 -11.63 -19.62
C GLY A 270 -15.43 -10.91 -18.89
N SER A 271 -14.82 -11.60 -17.93
CA SER A 271 -13.72 -11.09 -17.13
C SER A 271 -12.70 -12.16 -16.78
N VAL A 272 -11.42 -11.83 -16.93
CA VAL A 272 -10.28 -12.59 -16.41
C VAL A 272 -9.80 -11.93 -15.13
N HIS A 273 -9.76 -12.71 -14.05
CA HIS A 273 -9.22 -12.29 -12.77
C HIS A 273 -7.96 -13.09 -12.46
N GLU A 274 -6.90 -12.41 -12.06
CA GLU A 274 -5.66 -13.04 -11.67
C GLU A 274 -5.14 -12.45 -10.36
N SER A 275 -4.76 -13.33 -9.42
CA SER A 275 -4.08 -12.98 -8.19
C SER A 275 -2.59 -13.25 -8.38
N LEU A 276 -1.78 -12.20 -8.37
CA LEU A 276 -0.35 -12.26 -8.55
C LEU A 276 0.35 -12.39 -7.20
N GLU A 277 1.37 -13.25 -7.14
CA GLU A 277 2.20 -13.39 -5.95
C GLU A 277 3.22 -12.24 -5.90
N VAL A 278 2.90 -11.25 -5.08
CA VAL A 278 3.72 -10.04 -4.92
C VAL A 278 4.37 -10.05 -3.53
N PRO A 279 5.70 -9.91 -3.43
CA PRO A 279 6.38 -9.82 -2.15
C PRO A 279 5.82 -8.68 -1.29
N SER A 280 5.62 -8.94 0.00
CA SER A 280 5.22 -7.92 0.96
C SER A 280 6.35 -6.91 1.18
N ASP A 281 6.01 -5.67 1.54
CA ASP A 281 7.02 -4.63 1.82
C ASP A 281 7.96 -5.05 2.96
N GLN A 282 7.43 -5.82 3.92
CA GLN A 282 8.22 -6.40 4.99
C GLN A 282 9.18 -7.48 4.49
N ALA A 283 8.75 -8.39 3.61
CA ALA A 283 9.62 -9.42 3.05
C ALA A 283 10.76 -8.81 2.23
N LEU A 284 10.48 -7.74 1.48
CA LEU A 284 11.51 -6.98 0.76
C LEU A 284 12.50 -6.30 1.72
N ALA A 285 12.00 -5.68 2.79
CA ALA A 285 12.84 -5.07 3.82
C ALA A 285 13.72 -6.09 4.55
N GLU A 286 13.17 -7.26 4.90
CA GLU A 286 13.91 -8.36 5.54
C GLU A 286 15.02 -8.89 4.62
N ARG A 287 14.73 -9.03 3.32
CA ARG A 287 15.73 -9.44 2.32
C ARG A 287 16.86 -8.43 2.20
N GLU A 288 16.58 -7.14 2.24
CA GLU A 288 17.63 -6.10 2.24
C GLU A 288 18.48 -6.15 3.52
N LEU A 289 17.87 -6.42 4.67
CA LEU A 289 18.57 -6.58 5.94
C LEU A 289 19.31 -7.92 6.05
N GLN A 290 18.96 -8.91 5.23
CA GLN A 290 19.63 -10.21 5.18
C GLN A 290 21.11 -10.08 4.82
N ARG A 291 21.50 -9.07 4.03
CA ARG A 291 22.91 -8.81 3.69
C ARG A 291 23.79 -8.51 4.91
N TYR A 292 23.17 -8.02 5.99
CA TYR A 292 23.81 -7.78 7.29
C TYR A 292 23.65 -8.95 8.26
N GLY A 293 23.02 -10.04 7.83
CA GLY A 293 22.61 -11.13 8.72
C GLY A 293 21.48 -10.75 9.68
N LEU A 294 20.67 -9.74 9.35
CA LEU A 294 19.53 -9.26 10.16
C LEU A 294 18.15 -9.66 9.61
N GLY A 295 18.12 -10.47 8.54
CA GLY A 295 16.88 -10.98 7.94
C GLY A 295 16.11 -11.95 8.84
N SER A 296 16.77 -12.59 9.81
CA SER A 296 16.15 -13.48 10.80
C SER A 296 16.25 -12.92 12.23
N ALA A 297 15.46 -13.49 13.14
CA ALA A 297 15.48 -13.10 14.54
C ALA A 297 16.87 -13.30 15.18
N ILE A 298 17.24 -12.37 16.07
CA ILE A 298 18.50 -12.45 16.82
C ILE A 298 18.32 -13.37 18.03
N THR A 299 17.15 -13.34 18.65
CA THR A 299 16.75 -14.25 19.73
C THR A 299 16.48 -15.64 19.12
N GLY A 300 17.44 -16.57 19.25
CA GLY A 300 17.34 -17.92 18.68
C GLY A 300 18.58 -18.41 17.93
N ARG A 301 19.66 -17.63 17.94
CA ARG A 301 21.00 -18.07 17.50
C ARG A 301 21.86 -18.49 18.67
#